data_AF-A0A0H5DP61-F1
#
_entry.id   AF-A0A0H5DP61-F1
#
_cell.length_a   1.000
_cell.length_b   1.000
_cell.length_c   1.000
_cell.angle_alpha   90.00
_cell.angle_beta   90.00
_cell.angle_gamma   90.00
#
_symmetry.space_group_name_H-M   'P 1'
#
loop_
_entity.id
_entity.type
_entity.pdbx_description
1 polymer ?
#
loop_
_entity_poly.entity_id
_entity_poly.type
_entity_poly.pdbx_seq_one_letter_code
_entity_poly.pdbx_strand_id
1 'polypeptide(L)'
;MKKLIIATAAFLIATAGGLHGHCQMPCGIYHDDMVYDLIDQYVETMHKAISELKMIKFDTVQDKNQFIRWIMQKEKMSDDVSDLIMKYFLQQKIKPDEQDTAEKVVSAHKLLFLAVCMKQVPELKTLYEFMEEWKKFKHMFHREGYSCKIEEIKLKKWEQEAAEMKKQEAEEKAKAAASTKQEEKAKPVGNSFELKEPSKS
;
A
#
# COMPACT_ATOMS: atom_id res chain seq x y z
N MET A 1 -15.85 7.94 -55.35
CA MET A 1 -14.60 8.47 -54.75
C MET A 1 -14.85 9.24 -53.44
N LYS A 2 -15.72 10.27 -53.39
CA LYS A 2 -16.00 11.03 -52.15
C LYS A 2 -16.48 10.17 -50.95
N LYS A 3 -17.37 9.19 -51.18
CA LYS A 3 -17.84 8.27 -50.12
C LYS A 3 -16.74 7.33 -49.60
N LEU A 4 -15.76 6.99 -50.44
CA LEU A 4 -14.63 6.16 -50.04
C LEU A 4 -13.65 6.95 -49.15
N ILE A 5 -13.42 8.22 -49.48
CA ILE A 5 -12.57 9.15 -48.72
C ILE A 5 -13.16 9.45 -47.33
N ILE A 6 -14.48 9.60 -47.24
CA ILE A 6 -15.17 9.84 -45.96
C ILE A 6 -15.11 8.60 -45.06
N ALA A 7 -15.22 7.40 -45.63
CA ALA A 7 -15.12 6.15 -44.87
C ALA A 7 -13.70 5.89 -44.33
N THR A 8 -12.65 6.18 -45.11
CA THR A 8 -11.27 6.08 -44.63
C THR A 8 -10.91 7.13 -43.58
N ALA A 9 -11.43 8.36 -43.71
CA ALA A 9 -11.22 9.40 -42.69
C ALA A 9 -11.88 9.03 -41.34
N ALA A 10 -13.09 8.46 -41.36
CA ALA A 10 -13.77 8.01 -40.14
C ALA A 10 -13.04 6.85 -39.43
N PHE A 11 -12.39 5.95 -40.20
CA PHE A 11 -11.61 4.84 -39.66
C PHE A 11 -10.30 5.29 -38.98
N LEU A 12 -9.64 6.32 -39.53
CA LEU A 12 -8.43 6.91 -38.93
C LEU A 12 -8.73 7.66 -37.62
N ILE A 13 -9.89 8.29 -37.49
CA ILE A 13 -10.29 8.98 -36.25
C ILE A 13 -10.67 7.97 -35.15
N ALA A 14 -11.30 6.84 -35.52
CA ALA A 14 -11.66 5.79 -34.57
C ALA A 14 -10.47 5.01 -33.99
N THR A 15 -9.28 5.12 -34.59
CA THR A 15 -8.03 4.48 -34.11
C THR A 15 -7.11 5.44 -33.34
N ALA A 16 -7.48 6.72 -33.21
CA ALA A 16 -6.71 7.72 -32.45
C ALA A 16 -6.92 7.65 -30.92
N GLY A 17 -7.62 6.63 -30.42
CA GLY A 17 -7.92 6.45 -29.00
C GLY A 17 -6.88 5.58 -28.30
N GLY A 18 -5.80 6.18 -27.80
CA GLY A 18 -4.88 5.48 -26.93
C GLY A 18 -3.53 6.17 -26.70
N LEU A 19 -3.50 7.48 -26.45
CA LEU A 19 -2.31 8.06 -25.80
C LEU A 19 -2.22 7.49 -24.38
N HIS A 20 -1.52 6.36 -24.25
CA HIS A 20 -0.98 5.91 -22.98
C HIS A 20 0.15 6.87 -22.62
N GLY A 21 -0.23 8.01 -22.03
CA GLY A 21 0.74 8.97 -21.51
C GLY A 21 1.51 8.35 -20.36
N HIS A 22 2.71 7.85 -20.64
CA HIS A 22 3.88 7.97 -19.77
C HIS A 22 5.15 7.82 -20.61
N CYS A 23 5.27 8.66 -21.64
CA CYS A 23 6.54 8.86 -22.32
C CYS A 23 7.54 9.34 -21.26
N GLN A 24 8.51 8.49 -20.89
CA GLN A 24 9.67 8.82 -20.06
C GLN A 24 10.62 9.85 -20.75
N MET A 25 10.08 10.60 -21.70
CA MET A 25 10.74 11.69 -22.40
C MET A 25 10.66 12.93 -21.50
N PRO A 26 11.72 13.75 -21.45
CA PRO A 26 11.73 14.99 -20.67
C PRO A 26 10.85 16.06 -21.35
N CYS A 27 9.53 15.88 -21.30
CA CYS A 27 8.57 16.81 -21.90
C CYS A 27 8.21 17.98 -20.97
N GLY A 28 8.58 17.91 -19.69
CA GLY A 28 8.30 18.96 -18.70
C GLY A 28 6.83 19.12 -18.31
N ILE A 29 5.93 18.34 -18.91
CA ILE A 29 4.49 18.36 -18.62
C ILE A 29 4.20 17.31 -17.56
N TYR A 30 4.15 17.74 -16.31
CA TYR A 30 3.78 16.88 -15.18
C TYR A 30 2.44 17.34 -14.62
N HIS A 31 1.54 16.40 -14.36
CA HIS A 31 0.28 16.65 -13.69
C HIS A 31 0.29 15.85 -12.40
N ASP A 32 1.08 16.34 -11.45
CA ASP A 32 1.31 15.71 -10.15
C ASP A 32 -0.02 15.34 -9.48
N ASP A 33 -0.99 16.25 -9.54
CA ASP A 33 -2.35 16.09 -9.03
C ASP A 33 -3.03 14.83 -9.55
N MET A 34 -2.88 14.53 -10.85
CA MET A 34 -3.47 13.33 -11.44
C MET A 34 -2.77 12.06 -10.95
N VAL A 35 -1.44 12.10 -10.78
CA VAL A 35 -0.70 10.94 -10.23
C VAL A 35 -1.10 10.68 -8.79
N TYR A 36 -1.23 11.73 -7.99
CA TYR A 36 -1.66 11.61 -6.60
C TYR A 36 -3.11 11.09 -6.50
N ASP A 37 -4.04 11.67 -7.28
CA ASP A 37 -5.44 11.23 -7.32
C ASP A 37 -5.56 9.76 -7.78
N LEU A 38 -4.72 9.34 -8.74
CA LEU A 38 -4.70 7.97 -9.24
C LEU A 38 -4.20 6.97 -8.20
N ILE A 39 -3.11 7.29 -7.48
CA ILE A 39 -2.63 6.45 -6.38
C ILE A 39 -3.66 6.39 -5.26
N ASP A 40 -4.27 7.52 -4.89
CA ASP A 40 -5.32 7.56 -3.89
C ASP A 40 -6.51 6.66 -4.30
N GLN A 41 -6.95 6.72 -5.56
CA GLN A 41 -8.00 5.85 -6.10
C GLN A 41 -7.62 4.36 -6.06
N TYR A 42 -6.38 4.02 -6.38
CA TYR A 42 -5.90 2.63 -6.29
C TYR A 42 -5.91 2.12 -4.86
N VAL A 43 -5.52 2.96 -3.89
CA VAL A 43 -5.58 2.62 -2.47
C VAL A 43 -7.03 2.43 -2.00
N GLU A 44 -7.95 3.30 -2.39
CA GLU A 44 -9.39 3.12 -2.09
C GLU A 44 -9.93 1.81 -2.66
N THR A 45 -9.53 1.48 -3.90
CA THR A 45 -9.92 0.22 -4.54
C THR A 45 -9.37 -0.99 -3.80
N MET A 46 -8.12 -0.92 -3.32
CA MET A 46 -7.51 -1.97 -2.50
C MET A 46 -8.21 -2.10 -1.14
N HIS A 47 -8.56 -0.99 -0.50
CA HIS A 47 -9.30 -0.99 0.76
C HIS A 47 -10.63 -1.73 0.57
N LYS A 48 -11.37 -1.40 -0.49
CA LYS A 48 -12.62 -2.09 -0.83
C LYS A 48 -12.36 -3.59 -1.08
N ALA A 49 -11.36 -3.94 -1.88
CA ALA A 49 -11.04 -5.33 -2.16
C ALA A 49 -10.76 -6.14 -0.89
N ILE A 50 -9.90 -5.62 0.01
CA ILE A 50 -9.58 -6.28 1.28
C ILE A 50 -10.84 -6.42 2.16
N SER A 51 -11.70 -5.39 2.18
CA SER A 51 -12.94 -5.43 2.96
C SER A 51 -13.90 -6.50 2.44
N GLU A 52 -14.10 -6.58 1.12
CA GLU A 52 -14.95 -7.59 0.48
C GLU A 52 -14.40 -9.01 0.70
N LEU A 53 -13.08 -9.20 0.59
CA LEU A 53 -12.43 -10.50 0.84
C LEU A 53 -12.69 -11.03 2.26
N LYS A 54 -12.88 -10.14 3.24
CA LYS A 54 -13.23 -10.52 4.63
C LYS A 54 -14.71 -10.83 4.82
N MET A 55 -15.59 -10.36 3.93
CA MET A 55 -17.05 -10.51 4.05
C MET A 55 -17.63 -11.67 3.23
N ILE A 56 -17.01 -12.01 2.10
CA ILE A 56 -17.51 -13.05 1.20
C ILE A 56 -17.51 -14.42 1.88
N LYS A 57 -18.66 -15.10 1.82
CA LYS A 57 -18.84 -16.48 2.30
C LYS A 57 -18.78 -17.42 1.10
N PHE A 58 -17.99 -18.49 1.16
CA PHE A 58 -17.74 -19.40 0.03
C PHE A 58 -18.90 -20.36 -0.29
N ASP A 59 -20.13 -19.88 -0.18
CA ASP A 59 -21.34 -20.71 -0.22
C ASP A 59 -21.76 -21.03 -1.66
N THR A 60 -21.48 -20.13 -2.61
CA THR A 60 -21.83 -20.32 -4.03
C THR A 60 -20.62 -20.26 -4.96
N VAL A 61 -20.80 -20.73 -6.20
CA VAL A 61 -19.81 -20.55 -7.28
C VAL A 61 -19.60 -19.07 -7.58
N GLN A 62 -20.65 -18.26 -7.47
CA GLN A 62 -20.55 -16.81 -7.65
C GLN A 62 -19.66 -16.17 -6.59
N ASP A 63 -19.74 -16.60 -5.33
CA ASP A 63 -18.90 -16.09 -4.24
C ASP A 63 -17.42 -16.40 -4.49
N LYS A 64 -17.12 -17.63 -4.92
CA LYS A 64 -15.77 -18.04 -5.34
C LYS A 64 -15.24 -17.16 -6.47
N ASN A 65 -16.08 -16.87 -7.47
CA ASN A 65 -15.70 -15.98 -8.57
C ASN A 65 -15.43 -14.56 -8.08
N GLN A 66 -16.26 -13.99 -7.20
CA GLN A 66 -16.01 -12.65 -6.66
C GLN A 66 -14.76 -12.60 -5.80
N PHE A 67 -14.50 -13.63 -4.99
CA PHE A 67 -13.29 -13.71 -4.18
C PHE A 67 -12.03 -13.67 -5.06
N ILE A 68 -11.98 -14.47 -6.12
CA ILE A 68 -10.85 -14.48 -7.06
C ILE A 68 -10.70 -13.12 -7.76
N ARG A 69 -11.80 -12.48 -8.17
CA ARG A 69 -11.77 -11.15 -8.79
C ARG A 69 -11.20 -10.09 -7.85
N TRP A 70 -11.56 -10.11 -6.57
CA TRP A 70 -11.03 -9.17 -5.59
C TRP A 70 -9.55 -9.41 -5.28
N ILE A 71 -9.07 -10.66 -5.29
CA ILE A 71 -7.64 -10.97 -5.22
C ILE A 71 -6.91 -10.36 -6.42
N MET A 72 -7.37 -10.66 -7.63
CA MET A 72 -6.74 -10.14 -8.85
C MET A 72 -6.77 -8.62 -8.91
N GLN A 73 -7.88 -7.99 -8.50
CA GLN A 73 -8.00 -6.54 -8.47
C GLN A 73 -7.00 -5.93 -7.49
N LYS A 74 -6.89 -6.45 -6.26
CA LYS A 74 -5.93 -5.98 -5.26
C LYS A 74 -4.49 -6.09 -5.77
N GLU A 75 -4.16 -7.20 -6.41
CA GLU A 75 -2.84 -7.45 -6.97
C GLU A 75 -2.49 -6.45 -8.07
N LYS A 76 -3.41 -6.25 -9.03
CA LYS A 76 -3.25 -5.26 -10.09
C LYS A 76 -3.09 -3.84 -9.56
N MET A 77 -3.90 -3.42 -8.60
CA MET A 77 -3.79 -2.06 -8.02
C MET A 77 -2.47 -1.86 -7.30
N SER A 78 -1.95 -2.90 -6.63
CA SER A 78 -0.63 -2.84 -5.99
C SER A 78 0.50 -2.71 -7.02
N ASP A 79 0.38 -3.38 -8.17
CA ASP A 79 1.31 -3.22 -9.30
C ASP A 79 1.26 -1.81 -9.89
N ASP A 80 0.06 -1.32 -10.19
CA ASP A 80 -0.11 0.00 -10.79
C ASP A 80 0.44 1.12 -9.87
N VAL A 81 0.23 1.01 -8.55
CA VAL A 81 0.84 1.92 -7.55
C VAL A 81 2.37 1.82 -7.57
N SER A 82 2.91 0.60 -7.59
CA SER A 82 4.36 0.38 -7.59
C SER A 82 5.02 0.96 -8.84
N ASP A 83 4.35 0.79 -9.99
CA ASP A 83 4.78 1.36 -11.26
C ASP A 83 4.80 2.88 -11.24
N LEU A 84 3.80 3.53 -10.64
CA LEU A 84 3.80 4.99 -10.50
C LEU A 84 4.92 5.45 -9.55
N ILE A 85 5.11 4.80 -8.41
CA ILE A 85 6.21 5.14 -7.48
C ILE A 85 7.56 5.01 -8.17
N MET A 86 7.79 3.92 -8.89
CA MET A 86 9.03 3.67 -9.60
C MET A 86 9.23 4.64 -10.78
N LYS A 87 8.27 4.71 -11.70
CA LYS A 87 8.44 5.43 -12.97
C LYS A 87 8.33 6.93 -12.82
N TYR A 88 7.47 7.40 -11.93
CA TYR A 88 7.22 8.84 -11.77
C TYR A 88 8.06 9.43 -10.64
N PHE A 89 8.06 8.83 -9.45
CA PHE A 89 8.79 9.43 -8.33
C PHE A 89 10.29 9.12 -8.38
N LEU A 90 10.66 7.83 -8.42
CA LEU A 90 12.08 7.45 -8.38
C LEU A 90 12.84 7.84 -9.65
N GLN A 91 12.26 7.63 -10.84
CA GLN A 91 12.95 7.89 -12.10
C GLN A 91 12.88 9.35 -12.58
N GLN A 92 11.82 10.11 -12.25
CA GLN A 92 11.61 11.45 -12.81
C GLN A 92 11.72 12.57 -11.77
N LYS A 93 11.07 12.43 -10.61
CA LYS A 93 10.95 13.50 -9.60
C LYS A 93 12.14 13.59 -8.66
N ILE A 94 12.56 12.47 -8.07
CA ILE A 94 13.65 12.44 -7.10
C ILE A 94 14.96 12.59 -7.88
N LYS A 95 15.70 13.67 -7.61
CA LYS A 95 17.01 13.87 -8.22
C LYS A 95 18.09 13.23 -7.36
N PRO A 96 19.17 12.71 -7.98
CA PRO A 96 20.36 12.35 -7.23
C PRO A 96 21.00 13.60 -6.62
N ASP A 97 21.74 13.41 -5.52
CA ASP A 97 22.60 14.43 -4.89
C ASP A 97 21.88 15.67 -4.31
N GLU A 98 20.56 15.63 -4.13
CA GLU A 98 19.84 16.60 -3.31
C GLU A 98 19.93 16.22 -1.82
N GLN A 99 19.87 17.21 -0.93
CA GLN A 99 20.01 17.00 0.51
C GLN A 99 18.91 16.07 1.07
N ASP A 100 17.72 16.07 0.47
CA ASP A 100 16.57 15.27 0.87
C ASP A 100 16.36 14.00 0.01
N THR A 101 17.25 13.71 -0.95
CA THR A 101 17.16 12.52 -1.82
C THR A 101 17.06 11.24 -0.99
N ALA A 102 17.91 11.09 0.03
CA ALA A 102 17.94 9.89 0.85
C ALA A 102 16.61 9.65 1.56
N GLU A 103 16.01 10.70 2.13
CA GLU A 103 14.72 10.62 2.82
C GLU A 103 13.59 10.23 1.85
N LYS A 104 13.53 10.89 0.69
CA LYS A 104 12.53 10.60 -0.36
C LYS A 104 12.66 9.17 -0.89
N VAL A 105 13.88 8.68 -1.13
CA VAL A 105 14.12 7.32 -1.62
C VAL A 105 13.74 6.27 -0.57
N VAL A 106 14.08 6.49 0.71
CA VAL A 106 13.69 5.57 1.79
C VAL A 106 12.17 5.50 1.94
N SER A 107 11.49 6.64 1.88
CA SER A 107 10.02 6.68 1.94
C SER A 107 9.38 5.99 0.72
N ALA A 108 9.88 6.26 -0.49
CA ALA A 108 9.43 5.58 -1.71
C ALA A 108 9.65 4.06 -1.64
N HIS A 109 10.81 3.60 -1.14
CA HIS A 109 11.07 2.19 -0.93
C HIS A 109 10.09 1.56 0.08
N LYS A 110 9.80 2.25 1.19
CA LYS A 110 8.83 1.79 2.18
C LYS A 110 7.42 1.64 1.57
N LEU A 111 7.00 2.58 0.73
CA LEU A 111 5.73 2.48 0.01
C LEU A 111 5.69 1.26 -0.93
N LEU A 112 6.77 1.00 -1.67
CA LEU A 112 6.89 -0.18 -2.53
C LEU A 112 6.84 -1.49 -1.74
N PHE A 113 7.53 -1.54 -0.59
CA PHE A 113 7.49 -2.69 0.30
C PHE A 113 6.06 -2.95 0.82
N LEU A 114 5.38 -1.91 1.30
CA LEU A 114 3.99 -1.99 1.76
C LEU A 114 3.04 -2.42 0.63
N ALA A 115 3.27 -1.99 -0.61
CA ALA A 115 2.51 -2.44 -1.77
C ALA A 115 2.61 -3.96 -2.00
N VAL A 116 3.81 -4.54 -1.87
CA VAL A 116 4.00 -5.99 -1.94
C VAL A 116 3.30 -6.71 -0.76
N CYS A 117 3.41 -6.17 0.46
CA CYS A 117 2.71 -6.73 1.60
C CYS A 117 1.18 -6.73 1.41
N MET A 118 0.61 -5.67 0.83
CA MET A 118 -0.81 -5.59 0.49
C MET A 118 -1.22 -6.66 -0.53
N LYS A 119 -0.33 -7.08 -1.45
CA LYS A 119 -0.61 -8.23 -2.35
C LYS A 119 -0.69 -9.55 -1.59
N GLN A 120 0.22 -9.78 -0.67
CA GLN A 120 0.37 -11.06 0.02
C GLN A 120 -0.70 -11.27 1.10
N VAL A 121 -1.01 -10.21 1.86
CA VAL A 121 -1.85 -10.33 3.06
C VAL A 121 -3.10 -9.45 2.92
N PRO A 122 -4.32 -10.00 3.07
CA PRO A 122 -5.57 -9.23 3.04
C PRO A 122 -5.86 -8.55 4.39
N GLU A 123 -4.93 -7.73 4.88
CA GLU A 123 -5.06 -6.97 6.12
C GLU A 123 -5.11 -5.46 5.86
N LEU A 124 -6.08 -4.78 6.47
CA LEU A 124 -6.22 -3.32 6.34
C LEU A 124 -5.09 -2.58 7.05
N LYS A 125 -4.42 -3.21 8.01
CA LYS A 125 -3.28 -2.63 8.73
C LYS A 125 -2.21 -2.09 7.79
N THR A 126 -1.70 -2.95 6.89
CA THR A 126 -0.68 -2.58 5.90
C THR A 126 -1.14 -1.43 5.01
N LEU A 127 -2.44 -1.41 4.69
CA LEU A 127 -3.03 -0.34 3.87
C LEU A 127 -3.07 0.99 4.63
N TYR A 128 -3.42 1.01 5.90
CA TYR A 128 -3.36 2.23 6.71
C TYR A 128 -1.93 2.72 6.92
N GLU A 129 -0.96 1.81 7.12
CA GLU A 129 0.46 2.14 7.16
C GLU A 129 0.93 2.76 5.83
N PHE A 130 0.47 2.22 4.70
CA PHE A 130 0.73 2.78 3.38
C PHE A 130 0.17 4.20 3.27
N MET A 131 -1.09 4.43 3.68
CA MET A 131 -1.70 5.77 3.62
C MET A 131 -1.00 6.79 4.50
N GLU A 132 -0.56 6.38 5.70
CA GLU A 132 0.19 7.25 6.61
C GLU A 132 1.54 7.65 5.99
N GLU A 133 2.27 6.68 5.43
CA GLU A 133 3.53 6.95 4.74
C GLU A 133 3.31 7.80 3.48
N TRP A 134 2.24 7.50 2.72
CA TRP A 134 1.90 8.22 1.51
C TRP A 134 1.57 9.68 1.78
N LYS A 135 0.88 9.97 2.88
CA LYS A 135 0.62 11.35 3.34
C LYS A 135 1.93 12.08 3.63
N LYS A 136 2.85 11.46 4.37
CA LYS A 136 4.20 12.02 4.64
C LYS A 136 4.98 12.26 3.36
N PHE A 137 4.97 11.28 2.46
CA PHE A 137 5.64 11.35 1.17
C PHE A 137 5.12 12.51 0.31
N LYS A 138 3.80 12.73 0.25
CA LYS A 138 3.20 13.89 -0.44
C LYS A 138 3.69 15.23 0.11
N HIS A 139 3.91 15.34 1.42
CA HIS A 139 4.45 16.55 2.04
C HIS A 139 5.92 16.82 1.70
N MET A 140 6.73 15.78 1.42
CA MET A 140 8.14 15.93 1.00
C MET A 140 8.30 16.66 -0.34
N PHE A 141 7.24 16.77 -1.14
CA PHE A 141 7.23 17.52 -2.41
C PHE A 141 6.53 18.89 -2.28
N HIS A 142 6.51 19.47 -1.07
CA HIS A 142 6.02 20.82 -0.77
C HIS A 142 4.59 21.14 -1.23
N ARG A 143 3.70 20.13 -1.23
CA ARG A 143 2.28 20.36 -1.49
C ARG A 143 1.56 20.74 -0.20
N GLU A 144 1.70 22.00 0.20
CA GLU A 144 0.87 22.60 1.25
C GLU A 144 -0.58 22.67 0.76
N GLY A 145 -1.51 22.03 1.47
CA GLY A 145 -2.95 22.10 1.15
C GLY A 145 -3.46 21.12 0.08
N TYR A 146 -2.75 20.03 -0.24
CA TYR A 146 -3.38 18.98 -1.07
C TYR A 146 -4.53 18.31 -0.31
N SER A 147 -5.77 18.65 -0.69
CA SER A 147 -6.93 17.86 -0.36
C SER A 147 -7.04 16.72 -1.35
N CYS A 148 -6.74 15.51 -0.88
CA CYS A 148 -7.14 14.29 -1.56
C CYS A 148 -8.64 14.37 -1.84
N LYS A 149 -9.08 14.14 -3.09
CA LYS A 149 -10.52 14.08 -3.43
C LYS A 149 -11.21 12.81 -2.95
N ILE A 150 -10.52 11.91 -2.26
CA ILE A 150 -11.22 10.94 -1.40
C ILE A 150 -11.95 11.78 -0.36
N GLU A 151 -13.28 11.76 -0.44
CA GLU A 151 -14.16 12.49 0.47
C GLU A 151 -13.56 12.48 1.88
N GLU A 152 -13.19 13.64 2.42
CA GLU A 152 -12.45 13.76 3.69
C GLU A 152 -13.10 12.94 4.84
N ILE A 153 -14.40 12.70 4.71
CA ILE A 153 -15.22 11.84 5.56
C ILE A 153 -14.70 10.39 5.58
N LYS A 154 -14.41 9.79 4.42
CA LYS A 154 -13.87 8.42 4.30
C LYS A 154 -12.47 8.35 4.90
N LEU A 155 -11.63 9.36 4.63
CA LEU A 155 -10.28 9.41 5.18
C LEU A 155 -10.30 9.52 6.71
N LYS A 156 -11.16 10.39 7.28
CA LYS A 156 -11.34 10.49 8.74
C LYS A 156 -11.83 9.18 9.35
N LYS A 157 -12.77 8.51 8.69
CA LYS A 157 -13.25 7.18 9.12
C LYS A 157 -12.11 6.17 9.14
N TRP A 158 -11.29 6.13 8.11
CA TRP A 158 -10.13 5.25 8.03
C TRP A 158 -9.04 5.60 9.05
N GLU A 159 -8.81 6.89 9.32
CA GLU A 159 -7.91 7.34 10.37
C GLU A 159 -8.41 6.89 11.76
N GLN A 160 -9.72 6.93 12.01
CA GLN A 160 -10.34 6.39 13.23
C GLN A 160 -10.16 4.86 13.33
N GLU A 161 -10.49 4.12 12.27
CA GLU A 161 -10.31 2.66 12.21
C GLU A 161 -8.85 2.26 12.46
N ALA A 162 -7.89 2.98 11.85
CA ALA A 162 -6.46 2.76 12.06
C ALA A 162 -6.03 3.04 13.50
N ALA A 163 -6.55 4.11 14.13
CA ALA A 163 -6.26 4.44 15.52
C ALA A 163 -6.82 3.39 16.49
N GLU A 164 -8.04 2.90 16.24
CA GLU A 164 -8.66 1.83 17.01
C GLU A 164 -7.85 0.54 16.93
N MET A 165 -7.39 0.13 15.75
CA MET A 165 -6.54 -1.05 15.60
C MET A 165 -5.19 -0.90 16.32
N LYS A 166 -4.53 0.27 16.23
CA LYS A 166 -3.29 0.54 16.98
C LYS A 166 -3.50 0.44 18.49
N LYS A 167 -4.66 0.91 18.99
CA LYS A 167 -5.03 0.79 20.40
C LYS A 167 -5.25 -0.68 20.80
N GLN A 168 -5.98 -1.44 20.00
CA GLN A 168 -6.20 -2.87 20.23
C GLN A 168 -4.89 -3.65 20.27
N GLU A 169 -3.97 -3.40 19.33
CA GLU A 169 -2.64 -4.02 19.34
C GLU A 169 -1.82 -3.64 20.57
N ALA A 170 -1.89 -2.39 21.02
CA ALA A 170 -1.18 -1.95 22.22
C ALA A 170 -1.74 -2.63 23.48
N GLU A 171 -3.06 -2.79 23.56
CA GLU A 171 -3.73 -3.51 24.65
C GLU A 171 -3.39 -5.01 24.64
N GLU A 172 -3.37 -5.65 23.47
CA GLU A 172 -2.95 -7.05 23.32
C GLU A 172 -1.49 -7.26 23.67
N LYS A 173 -0.58 -6.37 23.22
CA LYS A 173 0.84 -6.40 23.60
C LYS A 173 1.04 -6.18 25.10
N ALA A 174 0.26 -5.28 25.71
CA ALA A 174 0.30 -5.06 27.15
C ALA A 174 -0.20 -6.28 27.94
N LYS A 175 -1.27 -6.95 27.46
CA LYS A 175 -1.77 -8.21 28.05
C LYS A 175 -0.78 -9.35 27.90
N ALA A 176 -0.14 -9.50 26.73
CA ALA A 176 0.90 -10.50 26.50
C ALA A 176 2.14 -10.24 27.39
N ALA A 177 2.59 -8.98 27.50
CA ALA A 177 3.69 -8.63 28.40
C ALA A 177 3.35 -8.85 29.89
N ALA A 178 2.07 -8.74 30.27
CA ALA A 178 1.61 -9.02 31.63
C ALA A 178 1.55 -10.54 31.91
N SER A 179 1.17 -11.37 30.93
CA SER A 179 1.17 -12.83 31.09
C SER A 179 2.59 -13.40 31.15
N THR A 180 3.53 -12.88 30.36
CA THR A 180 4.94 -13.30 30.41
C THR A 180 5.59 -12.94 31.76
N LYS A 181 5.23 -11.81 32.35
CA LYS A 181 5.68 -11.42 33.71
C LYS A 181 5.07 -12.28 34.83
N GLN A 182 3.91 -12.90 34.60
CA GLN A 182 3.31 -13.85 35.55
C GLN A 182 3.97 -15.23 35.46
N GLU A 183 4.33 -15.70 34.25
CA GLU A 183 5.07 -16.96 34.07
C GLU A 183 6.52 -16.88 34.61
N GLU A 184 7.19 -15.73 34.45
CA GLU A 184 8.55 -15.55 34.98
C GLU A 184 8.60 -15.48 36.51
N LYS A 185 7.52 -15.01 37.16
CA LYS A 185 7.34 -15.07 38.62
C LYS A 185 6.88 -16.44 39.14
N ALA A 186 6.48 -17.35 38.26
CA ALA A 186 6.00 -18.70 38.62
C ALA A 186 7.09 -19.79 38.48
N LYS A 187 8.31 -19.46 38.03
CA LYS A 187 9.45 -20.40 38.11
C LYS A 187 9.83 -20.60 39.58
N PRO A 188 9.79 -21.82 40.13
CA PRO A 188 10.21 -22.07 41.50
C PRO A 188 11.72 -21.85 41.61
N VAL A 189 12.12 -21.10 42.64
CA VAL A 189 13.50 -21.05 43.12
C VAL A 189 13.82 -22.42 43.72
N GLY A 190 14.70 -23.18 43.07
CA GLY A 190 15.22 -24.48 43.52
C GLY A 190 15.47 -25.38 42.31
N ASN A 191 16.66 -25.94 42.07
CA ASN A 191 17.63 -26.48 43.00
C ASN A 191 19.01 -26.42 42.32
N SER A 192 20.03 -25.93 43.02
CA SER A 192 21.43 -26.01 42.60
C SER A 192 21.90 -27.46 42.69
N PHE A 193 21.79 -28.19 41.58
CA PHE A 193 22.41 -29.50 41.42
C PHE A 193 23.85 -29.32 40.94
N GLU A 194 24.77 -29.35 41.89
CA GLU A 194 26.22 -29.37 41.69
C GLU A 194 26.61 -30.62 40.88
N LEU A 195 27.07 -30.42 39.64
CA LEU A 195 27.72 -31.47 38.86
C LEU A 195 29.15 -31.63 39.36
N LYS A 196 29.40 -32.70 40.12
CA LYS A 196 30.75 -33.14 40.47
C LYS A 196 31.43 -33.67 39.20
N GLU A 197 32.50 -33.00 38.76
CA GLU A 197 33.32 -33.47 37.65
C GLU A 197 33.95 -34.85 37.96
N PRO A 198 34.04 -35.76 36.98
CA PRO A 198 34.73 -37.04 37.19
C PRO A 198 36.24 -36.83 37.20
N SER A 199 36.90 -37.42 38.21
CA SER A 199 38.34 -37.42 38.37
C SER A 199 39.03 -38.07 37.17
N LYS A 200 40.04 -37.39 36.63
CA LYS A 200 40.96 -37.91 35.62
C LYS A 200 41.66 -39.17 36.13
N SER A 201 41.57 -40.26 35.38
CA SER A 201 42.54 -41.36 35.31
C SER A 201 42.93 -41.58 33.86
#